data_AF-A0A9X2RLA6-F1
#
_entry.id   AF-A0A9X2RLA6-F1
#
_cell.length_a   1.000
_cell.length_b   1.000
_cell.length_c   1.000
_cell.angle_alpha   90.00
_cell.angle_beta   90.00
_cell.angle_gamma   90.00
#
_symmetry.space_group_name_H-M   'P 1'
#
loop_
_entity.id
_entity.type
_entity.pdbx_description
1 polymer ?
#
loop_
_entity_poly.entity_id
_entity_poly.type
_entity_poly.pdbx_seq_one_letter_code
_entity_poly.pdbx_strand_id
1 'polypeptide(L)'
;MSRSLSEKLLGGSRLSDLPAPGSGAPLFFFNATDLRTNTGWFFTRDPGLGPLARNYRLGRYRQDFLLSDVVAASAAFPPFFAPMELDLVEAMPREDDTAPGGWLEKVRERNPELAEAFDRRALLGDGGIYDNLGLERAEHFRHVMISNAGDPFGTDRSIRRNWWS
;
A
#
# COMPACT_ATOMS: atom_id res chain seq x y z
N MET A 1 8.54 7.33 10.85
CA MET A 1 7.91 8.17 9.81
C MET A 1 6.48 8.54 10.15
N SER A 2 5.56 7.58 10.30
CA SER A 2 4.13 7.84 10.57
C SER A 2 3.87 8.83 11.71
N ARG A 3 4.49 8.65 12.88
CA ARG A 3 4.35 9.58 14.01
C ARG A 3 4.62 11.05 13.64
N SER A 4 5.70 11.31 12.90
CA SER A 4 6.03 12.68 12.48
C SER A 4 5.03 13.23 11.44
N LEU A 5 4.45 12.38 10.58
CA LEU A 5 3.40 12.80 9.66
C LEU A 5 2.11 13.15 10.41
N SER A 6 1.76 12.33 11.41
CA SER A 6 0.59 12.57 12.27
C SER A 6 0.73 13.88 13.03
N GLU A 7 1.86 14.10 13.70
CA GLU A 7 2.08 15.31 14.53
C GLU A 7 2.18 16.61 13.70
N LYS A 8 2.74 16.55 12.48
CA LYS A 8 3.08 17.77 11.72
C LYS A 8 2.15 18.10 10.58
N LEU A 9 1.50 17.11 9.96
CA LEU A 9 0.75 17.31 8.71
C LEU A 9 -0.68 16.81 8.79
N LEU A 10 -0.92 15.67 9.43
CA LEU A 10 -2.18 14.94 9.28
C LEU A 10 -3.05 14.94 10.53
N GLY A 11 -2.56 15.41 11.69
CA GLY A 11 -3.38 15.73 12.86
C GLY A 11 -4.25 14.57 13.38
N GLY A 12 -3.85 13.31 13.16
CA GLY A 12 -4.64 12.14 13.52
C GLY A 12 -5.80 11.80 12.56
N SER A 13 -5.89 12.46 11.40
CA SER A 13 -6.86 12.13 10.36
C SER A 13 -6.77 10.66 9.95
N ARG A 14 -7.92 10.10 9.59
CA ARG A 14 -8.10 8.72 9.20
C ARG A 14 -8.46 8.60 7.73
N LEU A 15 -8.41 7.38 7.20
CA LEU A 15 -8.78 7.09 5.83
C LEU A 15 -10.26 7.43 5.55
N SER A 16 -11.13 7.30 6.57
CA SER A 16 -12.52 7.71 6.52
C SER A 16 -12.75 9.23 6.43
N ASP A 17 -11.76 10.05 6.80
CA ASP A 17 -11.85 11.52 6.72
C ASP A 17 -11.62 12.03 5.28
N LEU A 18 -11.08 11.20 4.38
CA LEU A 18 -11.01 11.53 2.96
C LEU A 18 -12.41 11.75 2.39
N PRO A 19 -12.58 12.60 1.36
CA PRO A 19 -13.89 12.83 0.77
C PRO A 19 -14.64 11.55 0.42
N ALA A 20 -15.94 11.52 0.71
CA ALA A 20 -16.76 10.36 0.42
C ALA A 20 -16.85 10.11 -1.09
N PRO A 21 -16.83 8.85 -1.55
CA PRO A 21 -17.12 8.54 -2.95
C PRO A 21 -18.44 9.16 -3.41
N GLY A 22 -18.45 9.77 -4.59
CA GLY A 22 -19.63 10.45 -5.14
C GLY A 22 -19.89 11.87 -4.59
N SER A 23 -19.03 12.39 -3.70
CA SER A 23 -19.13 13.77 -3.20
C SER A 23 -18.74 14.85 -4.24
N GLY A 24 -18.30 14.45 -5.44
CA GLY A 24 -17.71 15.34 -6.44
C GLY A 24 -16.21 15.59 -6.27
N ALA A 25 -15.62 15.14 -5.16
CA ALA A 25 -14.17 15.13 -4.95
C ALA A 25 -13.51 13.86 -5.55
N PRO A 26 -12.18 13.88 -5.80
CA PRO A 26 -11.45 12.71 -6.30
C PRO A 26 -11.53 11.51 -5.35
N LEU A 27 -11.54 10.30 -5.91
CA LEU A 27 -11.26 9.08 -5.16
C LEU A 27 -9.74 8.90 -5.03
N PHE A 28 -9.29 8.61 -3.81
CA PHE A 28 -7.87 8.47 -3.51
C PHE A 28 -7.48 6.99 -3.38
N PHE A 29 -6.37 6.63 -4.01
CA PHE A 29 -5.68 5.35 -3.84
C PHE A 29 -4.24 5.65 -3.40
N PHE A 30 -3.81 5.02 -2.30
CA PHE A 30 -2.44 5.11 -1.82
C PHE A 30 -1.78 3.75 -2.06
N ASN A 31 -0.88 3.67 -3.04
CA ASN A 31 -0.21 2.44 -3.41
C ASN A 31 0.99 2.18 -2.49
N ALA A 32 1.15 0.93 -2.10
CA ALA A 32 2.29 0.38 -1.38
C ALA A 32 2.62 -1.00 -1.97
N THR A 33 3.69 -1.60 -1.49
CA THR A 33 4.11 -2.94 -1.90
C THR A 33 4.12 -3.85 -0.69
N ASP A 34 3.40 -4.98 -0.73
CA ASP A 34 3.56 -6.02 0.30
C ASP A 34 4.82 -6.84 -0.02
N LEU A 35 5.83 -6.69 0.83
CA LEU A 35 7.15 -7.26 0.64
C LEU A 35 7.18 -8.79 0.88
N ARG A 36 6.18 -9.34 1.58
CA ARG A 36 6.09 -10.79 1.82
C ARG A 36 5.45 -11.53 0.67
N THR A 37 4.50 -10.89 0.00
CA THR A 37 3.82 -11.47 -1.17
C THR A 37 4.46 -11.01 -2.49
N ASN A 38 5.25 -9.92 -2.48
CA ASN A 38 5.82 -9.26 -3.65
C ASN A 38 4.73 -8.80 -4.62
N THR A 39 3.69 -8.16 -4.09
CA THR A 39 2.53 -7.72 -4.86
C THR A 39 2.07 -6.33 -4.41
N GLY A 40 1.29 -5.67 -5.27
CA GLY A 40 0.64 -4.41 -4.93
C GLY A 40 -0.26 -4.52 -3.69
N TRP A 41 -0.19 -3.48 -2.87
CA TRP A 41 -1.08 -3.21 -1.75
C TRP A 41 -1.63 -1.81 -1.94
N PHE A 42 -2.90 -1.56 -1.64
CA PHE A 42 -3.41 -0.19 -1.66
C PHE A 42 -4.39 0.10 -0.54
N PHE A 43 -4.48 1.38 -0.18
CA PHE A 43 -5.47 1.91 0.75
C PHE A 43 -6.43 2.85 0.01
N THR A 44 -7.71 2.82 0.38
CA THR A 44 -8.71 3.72 -0.19
C THR A 44 -9.96 3.83 0.69
N ARG A 45 -10.73 4.92 0.50
CA ARG A 45 -12.13 5.00 0.96
C ARG A 45 -13.03 4.48 -0.17
N ASP A 46 -13.26 3.18 -0.19
CA ASP A 46 -13.93 2.47 -1.27
C ASP A 46 -15.42 2.85 -1.41
N PRO A 47 -15.95 2.99 -2.65
CA PRO A 47 -17.38 3.19 -2.90
C PRO A 47 -18.23 1.99 -2.43
N GLY A 48 -18.95 2.18 -1.32
CA GLY A 48 -19.89 1.19 -0.78
C GLY A 48 -19.31 0.34 0.35
N LEU A 49 -17.99 0.20 0.46
CA LEU A 49 -17.34 -0.53 1.55
C LEU A 49 -16.66 0.37 2.59
N GLY A 50 -16.43 1.65 2.28
CA GLY A 50 -15.77 2.57 3.20
C GLY A 50 -14.24 2.37 3.26
N PRO A 51 -13.57 2.79 4.33
CA PRO A 51 -12.11 2.71 4.41
C PRO A 51 -11.64 1.24 4.43
N LEU A 52 -10.68 0.93 3.57
CA LEU A 52 -10.08 -0.40 3.50
C LEU A 52 -8.65 -0.37 2.97
N ALA A 53 -7.98 -1.50 3.14
CA ALA A 53 -6.80 -1.89 2.39
C ALA A 53 -7.07 -3.14 1.56
N ARG A 54 -6.34 -3.34 0.46
CA ARG A 54 -6.47 -4.53 -0.39
C ARG A 54 -5.14 -4.99 -0.95
N ASN A 55 -4.98 -6.31 -1.01
CA ASN A 55 -3.94 -7.02 -1.73
C ASN A 55 -4.61 -8.17 -2.48
N TYR A 56 -4.29 -8.37 -3.76
CA TYR A 56 -5.03 -9.35 -4.56
C TYR A 56 -4.84 -10.80 -4.07
N ARG A 57 -3.74 -11.14 -3.40
CA ARG A 57 -3.49 -12.47 -2.81
C ARG A 57 -4.13 -12.64 -1.43
N LEU A 58 -4.12 -11.57 -0.63
CA LEU A 58 -4.55 -11.62 0.77
C LEU A 58 -6.00 -11.17 0.97
N GLY A 59 -6.61 -10.54 -0.03
CA GLY A 59 -7.97 -10.05 0.03
C GLY A 59 -8.04 -8.61 0.58
N ARG A 60 -9.11 -8.32 1.32
CA ARG A 60 -9.44 -6.98 1.82
C ARG A 60 -9.36 -6.92 3.34
N TYR A 61 -8.94 -5.77 3.84
CA TYR A 61 -8.87 -5.45 5.27
C TYR A 61 -9.72 -4.21 5.52
N ARG A 62 -10.88 -4.39 6.15
CA ARG A 62 -11.83 -3.29 6.42
C ARG A 62 -11.44 -2.62 7.72
N GLN A 63 -10.56 -1.65 7.64
CA GLN A 63 -10.04 -0.96 8.80
C GLN A 63 -9.90 0.52 8.48
N ASP A 64 -10.27 1.37 9.43
CA ASP A 64 -10.08 2.81 9.31
C ASP A 64 -8.68 3.21 9.78
N PHE A 65 -7.72 3.11 8.87
CA PHE A 65 -6.32 3.41 9.12
C PHE A 65 -6.08 4.89 9.40
N LEU A 66 -5.06 5.20 10.20
CA LEU A 66 -4.55 6.57 10.28
C LEU A 66 -3.98 6.96 8.91
N LEU A 67 -4.31 8.15 8.42
CA LEU A 67 -3.79 8.65 7.16
C LEU A 67 -2.26 8.79 7.20
N SER A 68 -1.68 9.01 8.38
CA SER A 68 -0.23 9.01 8.58
C SER A 68 0.42 7.66 8.35
N ASP A 69 -0.25 6.57 8.71
CA ASP A 69 0.24 5.22 8.43
C ASP A 69 0.14 4.90 6.95
N VAL A 70 -0.99 5.26 6.34
CA VAL A 70 -1.23 5.10 4.90
C VAL A 70 -0.17 5.83 4.06
N VAL A 71 0.09 7.10 4.38
CA VAL A 71 1.10 7.91 3.67
C VAL A 71 2.51 7.40 3.96
N ALA A 72 2.81 7.02 5.21
CA ALA A 72 4.13 6.47 5.54
C ALA A 72 4.40 5.16 4.79
N ALA A 73 3.41 4.27 4.69
CA ALA A 73 3.55 3.00 3.98
C ALA A 73 3.76 3.23 2.47
N SER A 74 2.97 4.12 1.88
CA SER A 74 3.05 4.47 0.45
C SER A 74 4.42 5.05 0.07
N ALA A 75 5.07 5.79 0.98
CA ALA A 75 6.35 6.46 0.78
C ALA A 75 7.55 5.75 1.45
N ALA A 76 7.40 4.48 1.86
CA ALA A 76 8.42 3.72 2.58
C ALA A 76 9.55 3.23 1.64
N PHE A 77 10.34 4.15 1.09
CA PHE A 77 11.38 3.84 0.11
C PHE A 77 12.58 3.09 0.75
N PRO A 78 13.06 1.97 0.17
CA PRO A 78 14.21 1.22 0.68
C PRO A 78 15.55 1.97 0.49
N PRO A 79 16.59 1.68 1.28
CA PRO A 79 16.59 0.80 2.46
C PRO A 79 16.18 1.52 3.75
N PHE A 80 15.90 2.81 3.70
CA PHE A 80 15.85 3.65 4.90
C PHE A 80 14.51 3.62 5.62
N PHE A 81 13.40 3.44 4.88
CA PHE A 81 12.05 3.51 5.43
C PHE A 81 11.26 2.20 5.30
N ALA A 82 11.82 1.21 4.62
CA ALA A 82 11.25 -0.13 4.49
C ALA A 82 11.95 -1.15 5.39
N PRO A 83 11.25 -2.20 5.86
CA PRO A 83 9.80 -2.36 5.80
C PRO A 83 9.08 -1.45 6.82
N MET A 84 7.93 -0.92 6.44
CA MET A 84 6.96 -0.39 7.40
C MET A 84 6.06 -1.53 7.88
N GLU A 85 6.03 -1.76 9.19
CA GLU A 85 5.07 -2.68 9.81
C GLU A 85 3.74 -1.97 10.08
N LEU A 86 2.63 -2.62 9.72
CA LEU A 86 1.28 -2.13 9.98
C LEU A 86 0.44 -3.24 10.59
N ASP A 87 -0.17 -2.98 11.75
CA ASP A 87 -1.08 -3.92 12.41
C ASP A 87 -2.46 -3.94 11.72
N LEU A 88 -2.98 -5.15 11.55
CA LEU A 88 -4.25 -5.43 10.90
C LEU A 88 -5.21 -6.01 11.94
N VAL A 89 -6.35 -5.34 12.13
CA VAL A 89 -7.30 -5.65 13.22
C VAL A 89 -8.54 -6.38 12.68
N GLU A 90 -8.84 -6.23 11.39
CA GLU A 90 -10.01 -6.82 10.73
C GLU A 90 -9.65 -7.30 9.31
N ALA A 91 -8.94 -8.42 9.24
CA ALA A 91 -8.86 -9.19 8.00
C ALA A 91 -10.25 -9.77 7.72
N MET A 92 -10.92 -9.25 6.69
CA MET A 92 -12.08 -9.93 6.09
C MET A 92 -11.63 -10.50 4.75
N PRO A 93 -10.94 -11.65 4.72
CA PRO A 93 -10.87 -12.43 3.49
C PRO A 93 -12.27 -12.98 3.25
N ARG A 94 -13.09 -12.21 2.53
CA ARG A 94 -14.23 -12.81 1.85
C ARG A 94 -13.65 -13.77 0.82
N GLU A 95 -14.06 -15.04 0.88
CA GLU A 95 -13.65 -16.11 -0.05
C GLU A 95 -13.86 -15.72 -1.54
N ASP A 96 -14.69 -14.71 -1.77
CA ASP A 96 -15.07 -14.08 -3.03
C ASP A 96 -14.13 -12.94 -3.52
N ASP A 97 -13.14 -12.50 -2.72
CA ASP A 97 -12.30 -11.32 -3.01
C ASP A 97 -10.78 -11.59 -3.15
N THR A 98 -10.33 -12.83 -2.96
CA THR A 98 -8.94 -13.25 -3.20
C THR A 98 -8.73 -13.68 -4.66
N ALA A 99 -7.47 -13.67 -5.11
CA ALA A 99 -7.11 -14.12 -6.46
C ALA A 99 -7.71 -15.51 -6.76
N PRO A 100 -8.19 -15.78 -7.99
CA PRO A 100 -8.62 -17.11 -8.38
C PRO A 100 -7.56 -18.16 -8.02
N GLY A 101 -7.95 -19.15 -7.23
CA GLY A 101 -7.06 -20.24 -6.81
C GLY A 101 -6.49 -20.13 -5.39
N GLY A 102 -7.00 -19.22 -4.55
CA GLY A 102 -6.89 -19.30 -3.09
C GLY A 102 -5.46 -19.37 -2.56
N TRP A 103 -4.65 -18.33 -2.83
CA TRP A 103 -3.24 -18.34 -2.45
C TRP A 103 -3.05 -18.41 -0.94
N LEU A 104 -3.79 -17.60 -0.18
CA LEU A 104 -3.69 -17.57 1.28
C LEU A 104 -4.18 -18.88 1.90
N GLU A 105 -5.23 -19.50 1.34
CA GLU A 105 -5.72 -20.81 1.76
C GLU A 105 -4.66 -21.89 1.57
N LYS A 106 -3.98 -21.93 0.42
CA LYS A 106 -2.86 -22.85 0.17
C LYS A 106 -1.69 -22.63 1.11
N VAL A 107 -1.40 -21.39 1.47
CA VAL A 107 -0.40 -21.09 2.51
C VAL A 107 -0.87 -21.61 3.86
N ARG A 108 -2.14 -21.40 4.22
CA ARG A 108 -2.72 -21.87 5.47
C ARG A 108 -2.69 -23.38 5.61
N GLU A 109 -2.95 -24.13 4.54
CA GLU A 109 -2.83 -25.59 4.50
C GLU A 109 -1.40 -26.07 4.74
N ARG A 110 -0.40 -25.39 4.19
CA ARG A 110 1.02 -25.78 4.26
C ARG A 110 1.72 -25.29 5.51
N ASN A 111 1.36 -24.09 5.96
CA ASN A 111 1.98 -23.39 7.08
C ASN A 111 0.96 -22.44 7.74
N PRO A 112 0.16 -22.96 8.70
CA PRO A 112 -0.86 -22.18 9.39
C PRO A 112 -0.30 -20.96 10.15
N GLU A 113 0.89 -21.08 10.75
CA GLU A 113 1.52 -19.99 11.51
C GLU A 113 1.89 -18.82 10.59
N LEU A 114 2.41 -19.12 9.40
CA LEU A 114 2.70 -18.10 8.39
C LEU A 114 1.42 -17.43 7.89
N ALA A 115 0.35 -18.20 7.68
CA ALA A 115 -0.96 -17.64 7.30
C ALA A 115 -1.50 -16.68 8.37
N GLU A 116 -1.41 -17.05 9.65
CA GLU A 116 -1.82 -16.18 10.75
C GLU A 116 -0.99 -14.88 10.82
N ALA A 117 0.30 -14.94 10.48
CA ALA A 117 1.13 -13.74 10.38
C ALA A 117 0.66 -12.78 9.26
N PHE A 118 0.07 -13.29 8.17
CA PHE A 118 -0.56 -12.45 7.14
C PHE A 118 -1.85 -11.78 7.61
N ASP A 119 -2.58 -12.39 8.55
CA ASP A 119 -3.83 -11.85 9.07
C ASP A 119 -3.60 -10.70 10.07
N ARG A 120 -2.47 -10.71 10.79
CA ARG A 120 -2.19 -9.79 11.90
C ARG A 120 -1.38 -8.57 11.53
N ARG A 121 -0.49 -8.67 10.54
CA ARG A 121 0.46 -7.60 10.17
C ARG A 121 0.67 -7.53 8.68
N ALA A 122 0.92 -6.34 8.15
CA ALA A 122 1.48 -6.11 6.82
C ALA A 122 2.93 -5.61 6.92
N LEU A 123 3.78 -6.05 6.00
CA LEU A 123 5.15 -5.53 5.82
C LEU A 123 5.22 -4.81 4.49
N LEU A 124 5.17 -3.48 4.56
CA LEU A 124 4.96 -2.63 3.40
C LEU A 124 6.23 -1.87 3.01
N GLY A 125 6.43 -1.73 1.71
CA GLY A 125 7.38 -0.80 1.11
C GLY A 125 6.66 0.21 0.21
N ASP A 126 7.44 1.17 -0.28
CA ASP A 126 6.98 2.18 -1.22
C ASP A 126 6.21 1.58 -2.42
N GLY A 127 5.17 2.29 -2.87
CA GLY A 127 4.33 1.85 -3.99
C GLY A 127 5.12 1.67 -5.29
N GLY A 128 6.20 2.44 -5.47
CA GLY A 128 7.04 2.39 -6.66
C GLY A 128 7.94 1.17 -6.77
N ILE A 129 8.07 0.37 -5.72
CA ILE A 129 8.73 -0.95 -5.81
C ILE A 129 7.95 -1.88 -6.74
N TYR A 130 6.62 -1.83 -6.70
CA TYR A 130 5.74 -2.69 -7.50
C TYR A 130 5.14 -1.95 -8.71
N ASP A 131 4.66 -0.72 -8.54
CA ASP A 131 4.00 0.06 -9.60
C ASP A 131 4.29 1.56 -9.45
N ASN A 132 5.48 1.98 -9.94
CA ASN A 132 5.98 3.37 -9.84
C ASN A 132 5.09 4.44 -10.47
N LEU A 133 4.20 4.05 -11.38
CA LEU A 133 3.27 4.98 -12.03
C LEU A 133 1.83 4.82 -11.53
N GLY A 134 1.57 3.86 -10.64
CA GLY A 134 0.24 3.56 -10.11
C GLY A 134 -0.78 3.17 -11.17
N LEU A 135 -0.34 2.60 -12.29
CA LEU A 135 -1.20 2.34 -13.46
C LEU A 135 -2.16 1.19 -13.26
N GLU A 136 -1.84 0.20 -12.41
CA GLU A 136 -2.70 -0.97 -12.22
C GLU A 136 -4.10 -0.57 -11.70
N ARG A 137 -4.19 0.55 -10.97
CA ARG A 137 -5.47 1.07 -10.48
C ARG A 137 -6.18 1.97 -11.50
N ALA A 138 -5.45 2.49 -12.47
CA ALA A 138 -5.94 3.43 -13.47
C ALA A 138 -6.27 2.76 -14.83
N GLU A 139 -5.91 1.50 -15.03
CA GLU A 139 -6.01 0.81 -16.32
C GLU A 139 -7.43 0.72 -16.91
N HIS A 140 -8.46 0.77 -16.06
CA HIS A 140 -9.86 0.69 -16.48
C HIS A 140 -10.46 2.04 -16.92
N PHE A 141 -9.70 3.14 -16.78
CA PHE A 141 -10.18 4.46 -17.16
C PHE A 141 -9.87 4.76 -18.62
N ARG A 142 -10.84 5.37 -19.31
CA ARG A 142 -10.70 5.77 -20.73
C ARG A 142 -9.57 6.78 -20.96
N HIS A 143 -9.39 7.69 -20.00
CA HIS A 143 -8.39 8.75 -20.06
C HIS A 143 -7.60 8.75 -18.76
N VAL A 144 -6.28 8.66 -18.87
CA VAL A 144 -5.35 8.64 -17.73
C VAL A 144 -4.36 9.79 -17.91
N MET A 145 -4.26 10.65 -16.90
CA MET A 145 -3.24 11.69 -16.82
C MET A 145 -2.18 11.23 -15.83
N ILE A 146 -0.92 11.22 -16.24
CA ILE A 146 0.20 10.71 -15.45
C ILE A 146 1.18 11.85 -15.22
N SER A 147 1.51 12.10 -13.95
CA SER A 147 2.60 12.99 -13.56
C SER A 147 3.83 12.16 -13.23
N ASN A 148 4.71 11.96 -14.21
CA ASN A 148 5.98 11.27 -14.01
C ASN A 148 7.08 12.29 -13.70
N ALA A 149 7.58 12.30 -12.45
CA ALA A 149 8.69 13.16 -12.05
C ALA A 149 10.05 12.72 -12.64
N GLY A 150 10.11 11.55 -13.29
CA GLY A 150 11.31 10.98 -13.91
C GLY A 150 12.34 10.46 -12.91
N ASP A 151 13.42 9.89 -13.45
CA ASP A 151 14.70 9.66 -12.77
C ASP A 151 15.83 10.11 -13.72
N PRO A 152 16.15 11.42 -13.81
CA PRO A 152 17.25 11.85 -14.64
C PRO A 152 18.57 11.39 -14.02
N PHE A 153 19.13 10.30 -14.54
CA PHE A 153 20.52 9.91 -14.26
C PHE A 153 21.45 11.10 -14.52
N GLY A 154 22.37 11.34 -13.59
CA GLY A 154 23.49 12.26 -13.83
C GLY A 154 24.34 11.75 -15.00
N THR A 155 24.67 12.62 -15.94
CA THR A 155 25.60 12.35 -17.06
C THR A 155 27.07 12.41 -16.62
N ASP A 156 27.42 11.86 -15.45
CA ASP A 156 28.80 11.90 -14.95
C ASP A 156 29.46 10.51 -14.91
N ARG A 157 30.66 10.42 -15.51
CA ARG A 157 31.41 9.20 -15.82
C ARG A 157 32.19 8.63 -14.62
N SER A 158 31.94 9.07 -13.40
CA SER A 158 32.52 8.47 -12.21
C SER A 158 31.52 8.40 -11.05
N ILE A 159 30.77 7.29 -11.01
CA ILE A 159 29.96 6.93 -9.85
C ILE A 159 30.92 6.62 -8.69
N ARG A 160 30.89 7.42 -7.63
CA ARG A 160 31.67 7.17 -6.40
C ARG A 160 31.15 5.88 -5.73
N ARG A 161 32.06 5.00 -5.32
CA ARG A 161 31.78 3.62 -4.88
C ARG A 161 31.85 3.39 -3.37
N ASN A 162 31.95 4.42 -2.54
CA ASN A 162 32.23 4.24 -1.11
C ASN A 162 31.19 5.01 -0.29
N TRP A 163 30.38 4.28 0.49
CA TRP A 163 29.30 4.83 1.32
C TRP A 163 29.69 5.00 2.81
N TRP A 164 30.96 4.77 3.17
CA TRP A 164 31.48 4.86 4.55
C TRP A 164 32.93 5.40 4.63
N SER A 165 33.22 6.53 3.97
CA SER A 165 34.45 7.29 4.21
C SER A 165 34.12 8.77 4.38
#